data_AF-A0A964T3U5-F1
#
_entry.id   AF-A0A964T3U5-F1
#
_cell.length_a   1.000
_cell.length_b   1.000
_cell.length_c   1.000
_cell.angle_alpha   90.00
_cell.angle_beta   90.00
_cell.angle_gamma   90.00
#
_symmetry.space_group_name_H-M   'P 1'
#
loop_
_entity.id
_entity.type
_entity.pdbx_description
1 polymer ?
#
loop_
_entity_poly.entity_id
_entity_poly.type
_entity_poly.pdbx_seq_one_letter_code
_entity_poly.pdbx_strand_id
1 'polypeptide(L)'
;MAKLLETMTHDLEANARRIHANLRDYADTASVFSSDSPRLIDSFEGKWVGVYHGKVAAAADSLEEVAEAMAAKGIPLGESMIRRIDRDEKTLIL
;
A
#
# COMPACT_ATOMS: atom_id res chain seq x y z
N MET A 1 -26.08 -30.65 13.15
CA MET A 1 -26.44 -29.26 12.76
C MET A 1 -25.68 -28.20 13.55
N ALA A 2 -25.59 -28.27 14.90
CA ALA A 2 -24.86 -27.29 15.71
C ALA A 2 -23.39 -27.06 15.31
N LYS A 3 -22.64 -28.14 15.01
CA LYS A 3 -21.21 -28.07 14.62
C LYS A 3 -20.96 -27.35 13.28
N LEU A 4 -21.93 -27.39 12.35
CA LEU A 4 -21.82 -26.72 11.05
C LEU A 4 -22.01 -25.20 11.20
N LEU A 5 -22.98 -24.79 12.01
CA LEU A 5 -23.23 -23.38 12.35
C LEU A 5 -22.00 -22.77 13.04
N GLU A 6 -21.42 -23.48 14.01
CA GLU A 6 -20.25 -23.03 14.77
C GLU A 6 -19.03 -22.81 13.86
N THR A 7 -18.82 -23.70 12.88
CA THR A 7 -17.72 -23.59 11.89
C THR A 7 -17.95 -22.40 10.95
N MET A 8 -19.17 -22.21 10.45
CA MET A 8 -19.50 -21.07 9.59
C MET A 8 -19.31 -19.71 10.29
N THR A 9 -19.69 -19.59 11.56
CA THR A 9 -19.43 -18.36 12.34
C THR A 9 -17.94 -18.11 12.55
N HIS A 10 -17.16 -19.16 12.83
CA HIS A 10 -15.72 -19.02 13.00
C HIS A 10 -15.01 -18.57 11.70
N ASP A 11 -15.41 -19.12 10.56
CA ASP A 11 -14.91 -18.74 9.25
C ASP A 11 -15.30 -17.30 8.87
N LEU A 12 -16.51 -16.87 9.24
CA LEU A 12 -16.96 -15.49 9.00
C LEU A 12 -16.12 -14.49 9.80
N GLU A 13 -15.87 -14.78 11.08
CA GLU A 13 -15.05 -13.93 11.92
C GLU A 13 -13.59 -13.89 11.46
N ALA A 14 -13.02 -15.04 11.08
CA ALA A 14 -11.66 -15.10 10.54
C ALA A 14 -11.54 -14.27 9.26
N ASN A 15 -12.53 -14.36 8.37
CA ASN A 15 -12.57 -13.53 7.16
C ASN A 15 -12.75 -12.04 7.47
N ALA A 16 -13.62 -11.68 8.42
CA ALA A 16 -13.82 -10.28 8.82
C ALA A 16 -12.54 -9.67 9.40
N ARG A 17 -11.82 -10.40 10.28
CA ARG A 17 -10.53 -9.95 10.82
C ARG A 17 -9.49 -9.75 9.71
N ARG A 18 -9.43 -10.66 8.74
CA ARG A 18 -8.51 -10.54 7.59
C ARG A 18 -8.85 -9.34 6.70
N ILE A 19 -10.12 -9.13 6.37
CA ILE A 19 -10.56 -7.97 5.57
C ILE A 19 -10.23 -6.68 6.31
N HIS A 20 -10.49 -6.61 7.62
CA HIS A 20 -10.16 -5.45 8.43
C HIS A 20 -8.66 -5.14 8.44
N ALA A 21 -7.81 -6.16 8.58
CA ALA A 21 -6.36 -6.00 8.51
C ALA A 21 -5.93 -5.46 7.13
N ASN A 22 -6.41 -6.06 6.04
CA ASN A 22 -6.07 -5.63 4.68
C ASN A 22 -6.50 -4.17 4.40
N LEU A 23 -7.68 -3.77 4.88
CA LEU A 23 -8.17 -2.40 4.72
C LEU A 23 -7.32 -1.41 5.52
N ARG A 24 -6.84 -1.81 6.70
CA ARG A 24 -5.95 -1.00 7.53
C ARG A 24 -4.60 -0.80 6.84
N ASP A 25 -4.00 -1.88 6.34
CA ASP A 25 -2.70 -1.81 5.63
C ASP A 25 -2.80 -0.96 4.35
N TYR A 26 -3.93 -1.07 3.64
CA TYR A 26 -4.22 -0.20 2.50
C TYR A 26 -4.33 1.26 2.92
N ALA A 27 -5.09 1.56 3.99
CA ALA A 27 -5.25 2.92 4.50
C ALA A 27 -3.91 3.52 4.94
N ASP A 28 -3.08 2.75 5.65
CA ASP A 28 -1.76 3.17 6.08
C ASP A 28 -0.86 3.46 4.88
N THR A 29 -0.88 2.61 3.85
CA THR A 29 -0.12 2.80 2.60
C THR A 29 -0.61 4.02 1.81
N ALA A 30 -1.93 4.23 1.72
CA ALA A 30 -2.51 5.40 1.07
C ALA A 30 -2.17 6.70 1.82
N SER A 31 -2.12 6.66 3.15
CA SER A 31 -1.81 7.81 3.99
C SER A 31 -0.44 8.43 3.71
N VAL A 32 0.52 7.62 3.25
CA VAL A 32 1.86 8.10 2.87
C VAL A 32 1.79 9.08 1.69
N PHE A 33 0.84 8.89 0.78
CA PHE A 33 0.66 9.77 -0.38
C PHE A 33 -0.23 10.99 -0.12
N SER A 34 -0.99 10.99 0.99
CA SER A 34 -1.85 12.11 1.40
C SER A 34 -1.32 12.87 2.62
N SER A 35 -0.23 12.41 3.25
CA SER A 35 0.37 13.06 4.41
C SER A 35 1.06 14.38 4.03
N ASP A 36 0.82 15.40 4.84
CA ASP A 36 1.51 16.69 4.77
C ASP A 36 2.94 16.67 5.34
N SER A 37 3.37 15.58 5.99
CA SER A 37 4.71 15.47 6.56
C SER A 37 5.19 14.02 6.78
N PRO A 38 6.41 13.66 6.35
CA PRO A 38 7.24 14.39 5.39
C PRO A 38 6.57 14.36 4.02
N ARG A 39 6.53 15.49 3.30
CA ARG A 39 5.93 15.50 1.97
C ARG A 39 6.84 14.71 1.04
N LEU A 40 6.31 13.69 0.37
CA LEU A 40 7.09 12.89 -0.58
C LEU A 40 7.73 13.76 -1.66
N ILE A 41 7.10 14.88 -2.03
CA ILE A 41 7.65 15.83 -3.00
C ILE A 41 9.00 16.42 -2.55
N ASP A 42 9.21 16.61 -1.25
CA ASP A 42 10.46 17.22 -0.75
C ASP A 42 11.67 16.29 -0.92
N SER A 43 11.44 14.98 -0.99
CA SER A 43 12.50 13.96 -1.05
C SER A 43 12.55 13.18 -2.37
N PHE A 44 11.45 13.15 -3.12
CA PHE A 44 11.29 12.26 -4.28
C PHE A 44 10.69 12.95 -5.51
N GLU A 45 10.82 14.28 -5.61
CA GLU A 45 10.37 15.02 -6.80
C GLU A 45 10.91 14.39 -8.10
N GLY A 46 9.99 14.10 -9.03
CA GLY A 46 10.27 13.51 -10.33
C GLY A 46 10.52 12.00 -10.32
N LYS A 47 10.49 11.35 -9.15
CA LYS A 47 10.72 9.90 -9.01
C LYS A 47 9.42 9.11 -8.99
N TRP A 48 9.51 7.86 -9.41
CA TRP A 48 8.55 6.82 -9.04
C TRP A 48 8.85 6.35 -7.63
N VAL A 49 7.83 6.21 -6.80
CA VAL A 49 7.93 5.79 -5.40
C VAL A 49 7.01 4.61 -5.16
N GLY A 50 7.58 3.51 -4.67
CA GLY A 50 6.87 2.33 -4.20
C GLY A 50 6.72 2.36 -2.67
N VAL A 51 5.49 2.19 -2.19
CA VAL A 51 5.13 2.15 -0.78
C VAL A 51 4.54 0.78 -0.43
N TYR A 52 4.99 0.23 0.69
CA TYR A 52 4.54 -1.05 1.24
C TYR A 52 4.43 -0.94 2.76
N HIS A 53 3.32 -1.38 3.35
CA HIS A 53 3.03 -1.26 4.79
C HIS A 53 3.27 0.16 5.34
N GLY A 54 2.74 1.17 4.64
CA GLY A 54 2.86 2.57 5.09
C GLY A 54 4.28 3.14 5.05
N LYS A 55 5.21 2.53 4.31
CA LYS A 55 6.60 3.02 4.21
C LYS A 55 7.09 3.02 2.77
N VAL A 56 7.89 4.02 2.42
CA VAL A 56 8.62 4.04 1.15
C VAL A 56 9.61 2.88 1.11
N ALA A 57 9.39 1.95 0.21
CA ALA A 57 10.20 0.75 0.03
C ALA A 57 11.20 0.88 -1.12
N ALA A 58 10.88 1.67 -2.15
CA ALA A 58 11.75 1.92 -3.29
C ALA A 58 11.44 3.29 -3.92
N ALA A 59 12.46 3.91 -4.52
CA ALA A 59 12.29 5.09 -5.36
C ALA A 59 13.29 5.02 -6.53
N ALA A 60 12.84 5.31 -7.74
CA ALA A 60 13.66 5.26 -8.96
C ALA A 60 13.14 6.20 -10.05
N ASP A 61 13.85 6.29 -11.17
CA ASP A 61 13.51 7.20 -12.28
C ASP A 61 12.43 6.63 -13.21
N SER A 62 12.23 5.32 -13.20
CA SER A 62 11.20 4.62 -13.97
C SER A 62 10.33 3.69 -13.12
N LEU A 63 9.15 3.36 -13.64
CA LEU A 63 8.25 2.40 -13.00
C LEU A 63 8.89 1.02 -12.94
N GLU A 64 9.58 0.62 -14.01
CA GLU A 64 10.29 -0.63 -14.15
C GLU A 64 11.37 -0.78 -13.08
N GLU A 65 12.21 0.25 -12.88
CA GLU A 65 13.26 0.22 -11.86
C GLU A 65 12.69 0.13 -10.43
N VAL A 66 11.56 0.80 -10.15
CA VAL A 66 10.88 0.66 -8.86
C VAL A 66 10.36 -0.76 -8.69
N ALA A 67 9.71 -1.32 -9.71
CA ALA A 67 9.16 -2.66 -9.66
C ALA A 67 10.26 -3.71 -9.43
N GLU A 68 11.39 -3.59 -10.14
CA GLU A 68 12.57 -4.43 -9.95
C GLU A 68 13.16 -4.28 -8.55
N ALA A 69 13.31 -3.06 -8.04
CA ALA A 69 13.82 -2.81 -6.70
C ALA A 69 12.90 -3.38 -5.60
N MET A 70 11.59 -3.38 -5.80
CA MET A 70 10.62 -3.99 -4.89
C MET A 70 10.69 -5.53 -4.96
N ALA A 71 10.74 -6.09 -6.17
CA ALA A 71 10.88 -7.52 -6.38
C ALA A 71 12.18 -8.06 -5.78
N ALA A 72 13.30 -7.34 -5.93
CA ALA A 72 14.59 -7.69 -5.33
C ALA A 72 14.56 -7.72 -3.79
N LYS A 73 13.61 -7.00 -3.16
CA LYS A 73 13.37 -7.02 -1.71
C LYS A 73 12.31 -8.04 -1.28
N GLY A 74 11.79 -8.83 -2.21
CA GLY A 74 10.71 -9.79 -1.95
C GLY A 74 9.37 -9.13 -1.63
N ILE A 75 9.17 -7.88 -2.04
CA ILE A 75 7.95 -7.13 -1.79
C ILE A 75 6.94 -7.43 -2.92
N PRO A 76 5.75 -7.97 -2.61
CA PRO A 76 4.74 -8.27 -3.63
C PRO A 76 4.10 -6.99 -4.17
N LEU A 77 4.20 -6.79 -5.49
CA LEU A 77 3.62 -5.62 -6.16
C LEU A 77 2.09 -5.53 -5.99
N GLY A 78 1.40 -6.67 -5.89
CA GLY A 78 -0.06 -6.72 -5.68
C GLY A 78 -0.54 -6.23 -4.31
N GLU A 79 0.38 -6.06 -3.35
CA GLU A 79 0.10 -5.52 -2.02
C GLU A 79 0.78 -4.16 -1.80
N SER A 80 1.28 -3.57 -2.88
CA SER A 80 2.05 -2.33 -2.86
C SER A 80 1.34 -1.24 -3.65
N MET A 81 1.69 0.01 -3.37
CA MET A 81 1.28 1.15 -4.19
C MET A 81 2.50 1.80 -4.82
N ILE A 82 2.45 2.05 -6.12
CA ILE A 82 3.50 2.76 -6.85
C ILE A 82 2.89 4.02 -7.47
N ARG A 83 3.52 5.17 -7.24
CA ARG A 83 3.08 6.45 -7.78
C ARG A 83 4.28 7.29 -8.20
N ARG A 84 4.12 8.04 -9.29
CA ARG A 84 5.06 9.10 -9.68
C ARG A 84 4.79 10.36 -8.86
N ILE A 85 5.83 10.92 -8.28
CA ILE A 85 5.76 12.12 -7.46
C ILE A 85 6.09 13.33 -8.32
N ASP A 86 5.07 13.99 -8.83
CA ASP A 86 5.19 15.22 -9.61
C ASP A 86 4.79 16.44 -8.77
N ARG A 87 5.42 17.59 -9.05
CA ARG A 87 5.15 18.86 -8.34
C ARG A 87 3.75 19.42 -8.62
N ASP A 88 3.14 19.02 -9.73
CA ASP A 88 1.76 19.39 -10.05
C ASP A 88 0.81 18.57 -9.18
N GLU A 89 0.41 19.15 -8.04
CA GLU A 89 -0.60 18.61 -7.13
C GLU A 89 -1.92 18.31 -7.87
N LYS A 90 -2.06 17.09 -8.38
CA LYS A 90 -3.40 16.54 -8.60
C LYS A 90 -3.92 16.11 -7.24
N THR A 91 -4.98 16.80 -6.77
CA THR A 91 -5.78 16.39 -5.62
C THR A 91 -6.15 14.91 -5.80
N LEU A 92 -5.66 14.07 -4.89
CA LEU A 92 -6.04 12.67 -4.85
C LEU A 92 -7.43 12.62 -4.20
N ILE A 93 -8.44 12.19 -4.95
CA ILE A 93 -9.73 11.81 -4.37
C ILE A 93 -9.63 10.31 -4.08
N LEU A 94 -9.60 9.95 -2.80
CA LEU A 94 -9.71 8.58 -2.30
C LEU A 94 -11.18 8.22 -2.05
#